data_AF-A0A7W0LT45-F1
#
_entry.id   AF-A0A7W0LT45-F1
#
_cell.length_a   1.000
_cell.length_b   1.000
_cell.length_c   1.000
_cell.angle_alpha   90.00
_cell.angle_beta   90.00
_cell.angle_gamma   90.00
#
_symmetry.space_group_name_H-M   'P 1'
#
loop_
_entity.id
_entity.type
_entity.pdbx_description
1 polymer ?
#
loop_
_entity_poly.entity_id
_entity_poly.type
_entity_poly.pdbx_seq_one_letter_code
_entity_poly.pdbx_strand_id
1 'polypeptide(L)'
;MATLAELARSHTDLAEPQIDHLSRLVASWGPLADLCFADLLLLAPVDGSHGSRLVVIGQVRPTTNQTVYRSDFVGRVLEEVDRPLVARALRSGDIVEGEADLSPVHDRVRVL
;
A
#
# COMPACT_ATOMS: atom_id res chain seq x y z
N MET A 1 -2.45 -6.77 -16.43
CA MET A 1 -2.26 -6.14 -15.11
C MET A 1 -1.91 -4.70 -15.35
N ALA A 2 -2.55 -3.77 -14.65
CA ALA A 2 -2.19 -2.36 -14.73
C ALA A 2 -0.84 -2.14 -14.02
N THR A 3 0.01 -1.32 -14.62
CA THR A 3 1.29 -0.91 -14.04
C THR A 3 1.07 0.15 -12.96
N LEU A 4 2.05 0.33 -12.07
CA LEU A 4 2.03 1.40 -11.06
C LEU A 4 1.79 2.77 -11.71
N ALA A 5 2.48 3.06 -12.80
CA ALA A 5 2.36 4.33 -13.50
C ALA A 5 0.97 4.55 -14.12
N GLU A 6 0.36 3.51 -14.70
CA GLU A 6 -1.02 3.58 -15.19
C GLU A 6 -2.01 3.84 -14.05
N LEU A 7 -1.88 3.13 -12.93
CA LEU A 7 -2.75 3.31 -11.78
C LEU A 7 -2.59 4.69 -11.15
N ALA A 8 -1.36 5.16 -10.96
CA ALA A 8 -1.08 6.48 -10.42
C ALA A 8 -1.72 7.57 -11.29
N ARG A 9 -1.46 7.57 -12.61
CA ARG A 9 -2.05 8.56 -13.53
C ARG A 9 -3.58 8.51 -13.60
N SER A 10 -4.17 7.35 -13.34
CA SER A 10 -5.62 7.16 -13.46
C SER A 10 -6.39 7.51 -12.17
N HIS A 11 -5.72 7.44 -11.02
CA HIS A 11 -6.40 7.51 -9.72
C HIS A 11 -5.86 8.58 -8.79
N THR A 12 -4.69 9.18 -9.02
CA THR A 12 -4.02 10.07 -8.06
C THR A 12 -3.59 11.39 -8.73
N ASP A 13 -3.17 12.35 -7.92
CA ASP A 13 -2.62 13.64 -8.33
C ASP A 13 -1.08 13.65 -8.38
N LEU A 14 -0.45 12.47 -8.39
CA LEU A 14 1.01 12.33 -8.38
C LEU A 14 1.64 12.84 -9.69
N ALA A 15 2.63 13.72 -9.57
CA ALA A 15 3.43 14.19 -10.69
C ALA A 15 4.41 13.12 -11.19
N GLU A 16 4.83 13.22 -12.45
CA GLU A 16 5.78 12.27 -13.08
C GLU A 16 7.04 11.99 -12.24
N PRO A 17 7.74 12.99 -11.64
CA PRO A 17 8.91 12.70 -10.81
C PRO A 17 8.60 11.84 -9.57
N GLN A 18 7.38 11.95 -9.02
CA GLN A 18 6.92 11.15 -7.88
C GLN A 18 6.59 9.73 -8.33
N ILE A 19 5.92 9.58 -9.48
CA ILE A 19 5.63 8.26 -10.09
C ILE A 19 6.93 7.52 -10.40
N ASP A 20 7.92 8.21 -10.97
CA ASP A 20 9.23 7.64 -11.26
C ASP A 20 9.96 7.19 -9.99
N HIS A 21 9.88 7.99 -8.92
CA HIS A 21 10.46 7.63 -7.62
C HIS A 21 9.82 6.37 -7.04
N LEU A 22 8.48 6.31 -7.03
CA LEU A 22 7.74 5.14 -6.52
C LEU A 22 7.98 3.90 -7.38
N SER A 23 8.09 4.06 -8.70
CA SER A 23 8.42 2.97 -9.61
C SER A 23 9.80 2.37 -9.30
N ARG A 24 10.81 3.20 -9.02
CA ARG A 24 12.13 2.73 -8.58
C ARG A 24 12.05 1.99 -7.24
N LEU A 25 11.29 2.51 -6.27
CA LEU A 25 11.08 1.86 -4.98
C LEU A 25 10.49 0.45 -5.15
N VAL A 26 9.39 0.34 -5.90
CA VAL A 26 8.69 -0.94 -6.13
C VAL A 26 9.54 -1.93 -6.92
N ALA A 27 10.41 -1.45 -7.81
CA ALA A 27 11.34 -2.31 -8.53
C ALA A 27 12.40 -2.96 -7.63
N SER A 28 12.73 -2.37 -6.46
CA SER A 28 13.85 -2.79 -5.61
C SER A 28 13.47 -3.26 -4.20
N TRP A 29 12.21 -3.21 -3.79
CA TRP A 29 11.78 -3.49 -2.41
C TRP A 29 11.57 -4.97 -2.05
N GLY A 30 11.87 -5.91 -2.96
CA GLY A 30 11.78 -7.36 -2.67
C GLY A 30 12.63 -7.79 -1.47
N PRO A 31 13.94 -7.46 -1.43
CA PRO A 31 14.78 -7.74 -0.27
C PRO A 31 14.30 -7.07 1.02
N LEU A 32 13.63 -5.91 0.93
CA LEU A 32 13.04 -5.27 2.10
C LEU A 32 11.91 -6.11 2.69
N ALA A 33 11.02 -6.64 1.85
CA ALA A 33 9.96 -7.55 2.29
C ALA A 33 10.55 -8.81 2.96
N ASP A 34 11.61 -9.38 2.38
CA ASP A 34 12.28 -10.57 2.93
C ASP A 34 12.94 -10.31 4.29
N LEU A 35 13.62 -9.17 4.45
CA LEU A 35 14.26 -8.77 5.72
C LEU A 35 13.24 -8.47 6.82
N CYS A 36 12.07 -7.95 6.46
CA CYS A 36 10.98 -7.68 7.38
C CYS A 36 10.09 -8.91 7.66
N PHE A 37 10.26 -10.00 6.90
CA PHE A 37 9.37 -11.18 6.93
C PHE A 37 7.88 -10.81 6.71
N ALA A 38 7.62 -9.75 5.93
CA ALA A 38 6.31 -9.10 5.85
C ALA A 38 5.90 -8.79 4.41
N ASP A 39 4.59 -8.86 4.15
CA ASP A 39 4.00 -8.30 2.93
C ASP A 39 4.07 -6.77 2.96
N LEU A 40 4.43 -6.14 1.84
CA LEU A 40 4.41 -4.69 1.71
C LEU A 40 3.35 -4.27 0.69
N LEU A 41 2.56 -3.26 1.05
CA LEU A 41 1.59 -2.61 0.17
C LEU A 41 1.94 -1.13 0.06
N LEU A 42 1.92 -0.60 -1.16
CA LEU A 42 2.03 0.83 -1.43
C LEU A 42 0.65 1.37 -1.76
N LEU A 43 0.18 2.30 -0.93
CA LEU A 43 -1.11 2.98 -1.10
C LEU A 43 -0.89 4.45 -1.43
N ALA A 44 -1.75 4.99 -2.27
CA ALA A 44 -1.79 6.42 -2.59
C ALA A 44 -3.22 6.97 -2.43
N PRO A 45 -3.39 8.24 -2.03
CA PRO A 45 -4.71 8.85 -1.99
C PRO A 45 -5.31 8.94 -3.39
N VAL A 46 -6.61 8.65 -3.48
CA VAL A 46 -7.36 8.89 -4.71
C VAL A 46 -7.58 10.40 -4.88
N ASP A 47 -7.36 10.92 -6.07
CA ASP A 47 -7.56 12.33 -6.39
C ASP A 47 -9.00 12.78 -6.06
N GLY A 48 -9.14 13.99 -5.53
CA GLY A 48 -10.41 14.56 -5.07
C GLY A 48 -11.05 13.88 -3.85
N SER A 49 -10.46 12.81 -3.30
CA SER A 49 -11.02 12.11 -2.13
C SER A 49 -10.64 12.73 -0.79
N HIS A 50 -9.72 13.71 -0.79
CA HIS A 50 -9.14 14.29 0.43
C HIS A 50 -8.57 13.22 1.40
N GLY A 51 -8.05 12.11 0.87
CA GLY A 51 -7.44 11.03 1.64
C GLY A 51 -8.44 10.05 2.26
N SER A 52 -9.74 10.20 1.99
CA SER A 52 -10.78 9.26 2.45
C SER A 52 -10.78 7.95 1.67
N ARG A 53 -10.21 7.94 0.46
CA ARG A 53 -10.06 6.75 -0.39
C ARG A 53 -8.61 6.56 -0.78
N LEU A 54 -8.16 5.32 -0.72
CA LEU A 54 -6.78 4.92 -0.99
C LEU A 54 -6.76 3.85 -2.09
N VAL A 55 -5.89 4.01 -3.08
CA VAL A 55 -5.65 2.99 -4.10
C VAL A 55 -4.34 2.26 -3.83
N VAL A 56 -4.35 0.93 -3.92
CA VAL A 56 -3.12 0.13 -3.85
C VAL A 56 -2.43 0.17 -5.21
N ILE A 57 -1.23 0.72 -5.27
CA ILE A 57 -0.45 0.92 -6.50
C ILE A 57 0.78 0.01 -6.58
N GLY A 58 1.08 -0.73 -5.52
CA GLY A 58 2.15 -1.73 -5.48
C GLY A 58 1.93 -2.75 -4.38
N GLN A 59 2.37 -3.98 -4.63
CA GLN A 59 2.36 -5.08 -3.67
C GLN A 59 3.61 -5.94 -3.86
N VAL A 60 4.23 -6.35 -2.75
CA VAL A 60 5.26 -7.39 -2.74
C VAL A 60 5.05 -8.33 -1.57
N ARG A 61 5.37 -9.61 -1.79
CA ARG A 61 5.26 -10.68 -0.79
C ARG A 61 6.66 -11.18 -0.46
N PRO A 62 6.94 -11.48 0.82
CA PRO A 62 8.22 -12.05 1.20
C PRO A 62 8.31 -13.48 0.64
N THR A 63 9.52 -13.89 0.30
CA THR A 63 9.88 -15.28 -0.01
C THR A 63 10.25 -16.07 1.25
N THR A 64 10.47 -15.37 2.37
CA THR A 64 10.94 -15.92 3.66
C THR A 64 9.82 -16.28 4.64
N ASN A 65 8.56 -15.97 4.36
CA ASN A 65 7.43 -16.20 5.26
C ASN A 65 6.10 -16.41 4.50
N GLN A 66 5.06 -16.89 5.19
CA GLN A 66 3.71 -16.97 4.62
C GLN A 66 3.10 -15.57 4.43
N THR A 67 2.50 -15.34 3.27
CA THR A 67 1.75 -14.12 2.96
C THR A 67 0.38 -14.11 3.64
N VAL A 68 0.01 -12.96 4.19
CA VAL A 68 -1.34 -12.68 4.71
C VAL A 68 -2.23 -12.15 3.59
N TYR A 69 -1.67 -11.42 2.62
CA TYR A 69 -2.38 -10.88 1.45
C TYR A 69 -2.36 -11.85 0.26
N ARG A 70 -3.12 -12.94 0.37
CA ARG A 70 -3.20 -14.01 -0.66
C ARG A 70 -3.75 -13.54 -2.00
N SER A 71 -4.71 -12.62 -1.99
CA SER A 71 -5.24 -12.00 -3.21
C SER A 71 -4.30 -10.93 -3.75
N ASP A 72 -4.41 -10.63 -5.04
CA ASP A 72 -3.82 -9.44 -5.62
C ASP A 72 -4.65 -8.21 -5.21
N PHE A 73 -4.00 -7.22 -4.61
CA PHE A 73 -4.61 -5.96 -4.20
C PHE A 73 -4.30 -4.81 -5.16
N VAL A 74 -3.38 -4.96 -6.10
CA VAL A 74 -2.99 -3.89 -7.02
C VAL A 74 -4.20 -3.39 -7.82
N GLY A 75 -4.43 -2.08 -7.81
CA GLY A 75 -5.58 -1.40 -8.41
C GLY A 75 -6.85 -1.39 -7.57
N ARG A 76 -6.86 -2.06 -6.41
CA ARG A 76 -8.02 -2.04 -5.51
C ARG A 76 -8.09 -0.70 -4.78
N VAL A 77 -9.27 -0.08 -4.80
CA VAL A 77 -9.57 1.11 -3.99
C VAL A 77 -10.16 0.66 -2.66
N LEU A 78 -9.64 1.22 -1.57
CA LEU A 78 -10.00 0.95 -0.20
C LEU A 78 -10.55 2.22 0.44
N GLU A 79 -11.52 2.07 1.33
CA GLU A 79 -12.02 3.18 2.13
C GLU A 79 -11.10 3.40 3.34
N GLU A 80 -11.01 4.64 3.82
CA GLU A 80 -10.22 4.98 5.01
C GLU A 80 -10.59 4.11 6.23
N VAL A 81 -11.87 3.78 6.38
CA VAL A 81 -12.36 2.95 7.49
C VAL A 81 -11.73 1.54 7.49
N ASP A 82 -11.33 1.03 6.32
CA ASP A 82 -10.67 -0.27 6.18
C ASP A 82 -9.15 -0.17 6.46
N ARG A 83 -8.60 1.05 6.40
CA ARG A 83 -7.16 1.34 6.52
C ARG A 83 -6.90 2.59 7.39
N PRO A 84 -7.37 2.63 8.65
CA PRO A 84 -7.32 3.83 9.47
C PRO A 84 -5.88 4.25 9.82
N LEU A 85 -4.96 3.30 9.98
CA LEU A 85 -3.55 3.58 10.27
C LEU A 85 -2.85 4.24 9.06
N VAL A 86 -3.16 3.79 7.84
CA VAL A 86 -2.59 4.37 6.61
C VAL A 86 -3.13 5.78 6.38
N ALA A 87 -4.44 5.98 6.55
CA ALA A 87 -5.04 7.31 6.43
C ALA A 87 -4.48 8.30 7.47
N ARG A 88 -4.22 7.82 8.70
CA ARG A 88 -3.55 8.62 9.73
C ARG A 88 -2.12 9.00 9.32
N ALA A 89 -1.31 8.03 8.87
CA ALA A 89 0.06 8.28 8.43
C ALA A 89 0.11 9.30 7.29
N LEU A 90 -0.81 9.18 6.32
CA LEU A 90 -0.92 10.12 5.20
C LEU A 90 -1.21 11.55 5.67
N ARG A 91 -2.12 11.73 6.64
CA ARG A 91 -2.49 13.05 7.15
C ARG A 91 -1.45 13.67 8.06
N SER A 92 -0.81 12.88 8.93
CA SER A 92 0.18 13.41 9.87
C SER A 92 1.56 13.58 9.24
N GLY A 93 1.91 12.78 8.23
CA GLY A 93 3.26 12.70 7.68
C GLY A 93 4.25 11.95 8.57
N ASP A 94 3.76 11.32 9.65
CA ASP A 94 4.56 10.56 10.60
C ASP A 94 4.48 9.05 10.32
N ILE A 95 5.46 8.31 10.82
CA ILE A 95 5.39 6.84 10.89
C ILE A 95 4.34 6.44 11.92
N VAL A 96 3.43 5.53 11.56
CA VAL A 96 2.32 5.09 12.41
C VAL A 96 2.31 3.57 12.50
N GLU A 97 2.56 3.07 13.71
CA GLU A 97 2.46 1.65 14.02
C GLU A 97 1.16 1.32 14.76
N GLY A 98 0.65 0.11 14.57
CA GLY A 98 -0.52 -0.39 15.30
C GLY A 98 -0.96 -1.79 14.88
N GLU A 99 -2.12 -2.21 15.37
CA GLU A 99 -2.78 -3.45 14.91
C GLU A 99 -3.93 -3.10 13.97
N ALA A 100 -4.08 -3.87 12.90
CA ALA A 100 -5.22 -3.80 12.01
C ALA A 100 -5.88 -5.18 11.89
N ASP A 101 -7.21 -5.18 11.84
CA ASP A 101 -7.98 -6.39 11.54
C ASP A 101 -8.06 -6.56 10.01
N LEU A 102 -7.45 -7.62 9.50
CA LEU A 102 -7.60 -8.00 8.10
C LEU A 102 -8.78 -8.95 7.98
N SER A 103 -9.94 -8.35 7.73
CA SER A 103 -11.24 -9.01 7.55
C SER A 103 -11.26 -10.27 6.65
N PRO A 104 -10.40 -10.44 5.62
CA PRO A 104 -10.38 -11.70 4.84
C PRO A 104 -9.73 -12.90 5.55
N VAL A 105 -8.99 -12.70 6.64
CA VAL A 105 -8.17 -13.74 7.30
C VAL A 105 -8.59 -13.96 8.76
N HIS A 106 -9.42 -13.09 9.35
CA HIS A 106 -9.72 -13.07 10.80
C HIS A 106 -8.45 -13.10 11.67
N ASP A 107 -7.36 -12.52 11.17
CA ASP A 107 -6.09 -12.45 11.86
C ASP A 107 -5.74 -10.99 12.12
N ARG A 108 -5.33 -10.70 13.36
CA ARG A 108 -4.75 -9.42 13.72
C ARG A 108 -3.33 -9.37 13.22
N VAL A 109 -3.04 -8.40 12.36
CA VAL A 109 -1.68 -8.15 11.91
C VAL A 109 -1.17 -6.84 12.49
N ARG A 110 0.13 -6.83 12.80
CA ARG A 110 0.83 -5.59 13.08
C ARG A 110 1.08 -4.85 11.77
N VAL A 111 0.69 -3.58 11.75
CA VAL A 111 1.01 -2.62 10.70
C VAL A 111 2.10 -1.70 11.22
N LEU A 112 3.12 -1.49 10.40
CA LEU A 112 4.26 -0.61 10.66
C LEU A 112 4.23 0.56 9.68
#